data_AF-A0AAU6FWT2-F1
#
_entry.id   AF-A0AAU6FWT2-F1
#
_cell.length_a   1.000
_cell.length_b   1.000
_cell.length_c   1.000
_cell.angle_alpha   90.00
_cell.angle_beta   90.00
_cell.angle_gamma   90.00
#
_symmetry.space_group_name_H-M   'P 1'
#
loop_
_entity.id
_entity.type
_entity.pdbx_description
1 polymer ?
#
loop_
_entity_poly.entity_id
_entity_poly.type
_entity_poly.pdbx_seq_one_letter_code
_entity_poly.pdbx_strand_id
1 'polypeptide(L)'
;MNSQGTRRLERPGQDPPFPDIQVVVEDMLVDADKVAVRTTLHGVPAGVEERALLSVMEIFRVHDGCIAELWGLSSLSRPGH
;
A
#
# COMPACT_ATOMS: atom_id res chain seq x y z
N MET A 1 -28.24 -35.24 27.76
CA MET A 1 -27.93 -33.80 27.85
C MET A 1 -26.43 -33.65 27.97
N ASN A 2 -25.68 -33.70 26.86
CA ASN A 2 -24.23 -33.52 26.89
C ASN A 2 -23.78 -32.93 25.55
N SER A 3 -23.79 -31.60 25.49
CA SER A 3 -23.33 -30.79 24.36
C SER A 3 -21.82 -30.90 24.21
N GLN A 4 -21.31 -31.43 23.10
CA GLN A 4 -19.92 -31.25 22.71
C GLN A 4 -19.82 -30.07 21.74
N GLY A 5 -19.16 -29.02 22.22
CA GLY A 5 -19.00 -27.76 21.53
C GLY A 5 -18.21 -27.90 20.24
N THR A 6 -18.75 -27.30 19.19
CA THR A 6 -18.12 -27.07 17.90
C THR A 6 -16.84 -26.27 18.11
N ARG A 7 -15.67 -26.91 18.00
CA ARG A 7 -14.39 -26.17 17.88
C ARG A 7 -14.41 -25.43 16.56
N ARG A 8 -14.71 -24.12 16.62
CA ARG A 8 -14.47 -23.18 15.54
C ARG A 8 -12.98 -23.21 15.23
N LEU A 9 -12.62 -23.73 14.05
CA LEU A 9 -11.27 -23.64 13.54
C LEU A 9 -11.06 -22.17 13.16
N GLU A 10 -10.53 -21.38 14.10
CA GLU A 10 -10.03 -20.03 13.82
C GLU A 10 -8.99 -20.17 12.71
N ARG A 11 -9.29 -19.67 11.50
CA ARG A 11 -8.27 -19.59 10.44
C ARG A 11 -7.18 -18.64 10.96
N PRO A 12 -5.89 -18.99 10.90
CA PRO A 12 -4.84 -18.07 11.31
C PRO A 12 -5.06 -16.75 10.58
N GLY A 13 -5.15 -15.67 11.36
CA GLY A 13 -5.32 -14.32 10.86
C GLY A 13 -4.25 -14.07 9.80
N GLN A 14 -4.68 -13.84 8.57
CA GLN A 14 -3.79 -13.24 7.59
C GLN A 14 -3.71 -11.76 7.99
N ASP A 15 -2.85 -11.46 8.95
CA ASP A 15 -2.39 -10.09 9.10
C ASP A 15 -1.83 -9.67 7.73
N PRO A 16 -2.14 -8.47 7.25
CA PRO A 16 -1.60 -8.00 5.99
C PRO A 16 -0.09 -8.16 6.04
N PRO A 17 0.56 -8.60 4.95
CA PRO A 17 1.98 -8.99 4.97
C PRO A 17 2.92 -7.87 5.45
N PHE A 18 2.43 -6.64 5.53
CA PHE A 18 3.17 -5.45 5.93
C PHE A 18 2.32 -4.53 6.82
N PRO A 19 2.09 -4.88 8.10
CA PRO A 19 1.21 -4.12 9.00
C PRO A 19 1.76 -2.73 9.34
N ASP A 20 3.07 -2.51 9.14
CA ASP A 20 3.77 -1.27 9.49
C ASP A 20 3.99 -0.32 8.30
N ILE A 21 3.54 -0.66 7.08
CA ILE A 21 3.70 0.26 5.95
C ILE A 21 2.85 1.49 6.19
N GLN A 22 3.49 2.66 6.15
CA GLN A 22 2.82 3.95 6.21
C GLN A 22 2.95 4.64 4.86
N VAL A 23 1.82 5.01 4.28
CA VAL A 23 1.76 5.79 3.05
C VAL A 23 1.48 7.24 3.41
N VAL A 24 2.38 8.13 3.02
CA VAL A 24 2.22 9.58 3.18
C VAL A 24 1.95 10.17 1.80
N VAL A 25 0.84 10.88 1.65
CA VAL A 25 0.60 11.71 0.46
C VAL A 25 1.36 13.02 0.65
N GLU A 26 2.40 13.21 -0.15
CA GLU A 26 3.22 14.43 -0.13
C GLU A 26 2.47 15.55 -0.84
N ASP A 27 1.98 15.27 -2.04
CA ASP A 27 1.25 16.22 -2.87
C ASP A 27 0.17 15.50 -3.70
N MET A 28 -0.91 16.23 -3.99
CA MET A 28 -1.97 15.79 -4.86
C MET A 28 -2.44 16.95 -5.74
N LEU A 29 -2.47 16.73 -7.04
CA LEU A 29 -2.97 17.68 -8.03
C LEU A 29 -4.12 17.05 -8.81
N VAL A 30 -5.20 17.80 -8.98
CA VAL A 30 -6.36 17.36 -9.76
C VAL A 30 -6.50 18.28 -10.97
N ASP A 31 -6.56 17.69 -12.15
CA ASP A 31 -6.81 18.37 -13.42
C ASP A 31 -7.86 17.61 -14.23
N ALA A 32 -9.08 18.15 -14.26
CA ALA A 32 -10.25 17.54 -14.88
C ALA A 32 -10.47 16.08 -14.45
N ASP A 33 -10.23 15.13 -15.36
CA ASP A 33 -10.38 13.70 -15.13
C ASP A 33 -9.08 13.02 -14.66
N LYS A 34 -8.02 13.78 -14.36
CA LYS A 34 -6.72 13.25 -13.93
C LYS A 34 -6.38 13.69 -12.52
N VAL A 35 -5.75 12.77 -11.78
CA VAL A 35 -5.23 13.00 -10.44
C VAL A 35 -3.76 12.58 -10.43
N ALA A 36 -2.86 13.53 -10.23
CA ALA A 36 -1.46 13.24 -9.97
C ALA A 36 -1.23 13.18 -8.45
N VAL A 37 -0.64 12.09 -7.96
CA VAL A 37 -0.34 11.89 -6.54
C VAL A 37 1.13 11.56 -6.40
N ARG A 38 1.81 12.28 -5.51
CA ARG A 38 3.15 11.92 -5.04
C ARG A 38 3.03 11.34 -3.63
N THR A 39 3.51 10.13 -3.44
CA THR A 39 3.52 9.47 -2.12
C THR A 39 4.92 9.03 -1.72
N THR A 40 5.12 8.97 -0.41
CA THR A 40 6.26 8.32 0.22
C THR A 40 5.75 7.16 1.04
N LEU A 41 6.28 5.96 0.80
CA LEU A 41 5.99 4.77 1.58
C LEU A 41 7.16 4.51 2.54
N HIS A 42 6.85 4.50 3.83
CA HIS A 42 7.77 4.16 4.90
C HIS A 42 7.60 2.70 5.30
N GLY A 43 8.71 2.08 5.73
CA GLY A 43 8.68 0.74 6.29
C GLY A 43 8.54 -0.38 5.27
N VAL A 44 8.75 -0.08 3.98
CA VAL A 44 8.72 -1.06 2.89
C VAL A 44 9.84 -2.07 3.09
N PRO A 45 9.56 -3.38 3.17
CA PRO A 45 10.61 -4.38 3.34
C PRO A 45 11.55 -4.40 2.14
N ALA A 46 12.85 -4.29 2.41
CA ALA A 46 13.92 -4.35 1.41
C ALA A 46 14.92 -5.48 1.68
N GLY A 47 14.71 -6.26 2.74
CA GLY A 47 15.52 -7.39 3.20
C GLY A 47 14.93 -7.98 4.49
N VAL A 48 15.66 -8.88 5.16
CA VAL A 48 15.20 -9.57 6.39
C VAL A 48 14.99 -8.59 7.55
N GLU A 49 15.82 -7.56 7.68
CA GLU A 49 15.69 -6.50 8.70
C GLU A 49 15.74 -5.09 8.11
N GLU A 50 15.89 -4.96 6.79
CA GLU A 50 16.02 -3.66 6.13
C GLU A 50 14.66 -3.10 5.74
N ARG A 51 14.42 -1.84 6.12
CA ARG A 51 13.29 -1.05 5.67
C ARG A 51 13.80 0.04 4.72
N ALA A 52 13.19 0.14 3.56
CA ALA A 52 13.50 1.17 2.58
C ALA A 52 12.45 2.28 2.57
N LEU A 53 12.86 3.39 1.97
CA LEU A 53 11.97 4.49 1.63
C LEU A 53 11.63 4.37 0.14
N LEU A 54 10.34 4.27 -0.18
CA LEU A 54 9.88 4.19 -1.55
C LEU A 54 9.13 5.47 -1.90
N SER A 55 9.62 6.23 -2.88
CA SER A 55 8.90 7.37 -3.42
C SER A 55 8.13 6.92 -4.66
N VAL A 56 6.87 7.30 -4.76
CA VAL A 56 5.98 6.93 -5.86
C VAL A 56 5.34 8.20 -6.41
N MET A 57 5.32 8.31 -7.73
CA MET A 57 4.55 9.33 -8.45
C MET A 57 3.59 8.60 -9.38
N GLU A 58 2.30 8.83 -9.18
CA GLU A 58 1.21 8.22 -9.95
C GLU A 58 0.34 9.30 -10.59
N ILE A 59 -0.16 9.00 -11.78
CA ILE A 59 -1.24 9.76 -12.42
C ILE A 59 -2.37 8.76 -12.70
N PHE A 60 -3.55 9.07 -12.18
CA PHE A 60 -4.77 8.31 -12.43
C PHE A 60 -5.64 9.11 -13.38
N ARG A 61 -6.19 8.47 -14.43
CA ARG A 61 -7.38 9.00 -15.10
C ARG A 61 -8.61 8.35 -14.50
N VAL A 62 -9.58 9.14 -14.07
CA VAL A 62 -10.82 8.68 -13.45
C VAL A 62 -11.98 8.91 -14.41
N HIS A 63 -12.77 7.87 -14.66
CA HIS A 63 -13.98 7.95 -15.48
C HIS A 63 -15.09 7.18 -14.77
N ASP A 64 -16.27 7.80 -14.64
CA ASP A 64 -17.43 7.24 -13.91
C ASP A 64 -17.08 6.71 -12.50
N GLY A 65 -16.24 7.46 -11.79
CA GLY A 65 -15.78 7.11 -10.44
C GLY A 65 -14.77 5.96 -10.38
N CYS A 66 -14.37 5.40 -11.52
CA CYS A 66 -13.40 4.31 -11.63
C CYS A 66 -12.07 4.81 -12.16
N ILE A 67 -10.96 4.19 -11.72
CA ILE A 67 -9.65 4.41 -12.36
C ILE A 67 -9.70 3.76 -13.75
N ALA A 68 -9.67 4.58 -14.79
CA ALA A 68 -9.67 4.16 -16.18
C ALA A 68 -8.25 3.93 -16.70
N GLU A 69 -7.27 4.71 -16.22
CA GLU A 69 -5.85 4.57 -16.56
C GLU A 69 -4.98 4.90 -15.35
N LEU A 70 -3.80 4.26 -15.29
CA LEU A 70 -2.79 4.49 -14.27
C LEU A 70 -1.42 4.51 -14.94
N TRP A 71 -0.68 5.59 -14.69
CA TRP A 71 0.74 5.69 -15.03
C TRP A 71 1.50 5.96 -13.76
N GLY A 72 2.57 5.21 -13.53
CA GLY A 72 3.32 5.31 -12.29
C GLY A 72 4.80 5.13 -12.51
N LEU A 73 5.57 5.78 -11.66
CA LEU A 73 6.99 5.51 -11.46
C LEU A 73 7.26 5.43 -9.97
N SER A 74 8.11 4.50 -9.58
CA SER A 74 8.60 4.39 -8.22
C SER A 74 10.12 4.39 -8.18
N SER A 75 10.68 4.98 -7.12
CA SER A 75 12.10 4.95 -6.83
C SER A 75 12.32 4.42 -5.41
N LEU A 76 13.09 3.35 -5.32
CA LEU A 76 13.45 2.73 -4.06
C LEU A 76 14.78 3.30 -3.58
N SER A 77 14.77 3.98 -2.44
CA SER A 77 15.98 4.40 -1.76
C SER A 77 16.23 3.48 -0.57
N ARG A 78 17.38 2.80 -0.56
CA ARG A 78 17.87 2.09 0.62
C ARG A 78 18.77 3.02 1.43
N PRO A 79 18.69 3.03 2.77
CA PRO A 79 19.70 3.67 3.60
C PRO A 79 21.08 3.11 3.22
N GLY A 80 22.06 4.00 3.03
CA GLY A 80 23.37 3.66 2.48
C GLY A 80 24.16 2.62 3.29
N HIS A 81 24.94 1.84 2.55
CA HIS A 81 26.06 1.05 3.04
C HIS A 81 27.32 1.93 3.17
#